data_AF-A0A318RXM9-F1
#
_entry.id   AF-A0A318RXM9-F1
#
_cell.length_a   1.000
_cell.length_b   1.000
_cell.length_c   1.000
_cell.angle_alpha   90.00
_cell.angle_beta   90.00
_cell.angle_gamma   90.00
#
_symmetry.space_group_name_H-M   'P 1'
#
loop_
_entity.id
_entity.type
_entity.pdbx_description
1 polymer ?
#
loop_
_entity_poly.entity_id
_entity_poly.type
_entity_poly.pdbx_seq_one_letter_code
_entity_poly.pdbx_strand_id
1 'polypeptide(L)'
;MGKFLKSLQADERDLLVEILTRREPQLLFEIGYWEVPSKEQREAIASVVGLEQARWLDDDWEPTEYASRINDLLISILEKWPLL
;
A
#
# COMPACT_ATOMS: atom_id res chain seq x y z
N MET A 1 -5.59 12.90 -8.49
CA MET A 1 -5.48 12.10 -7.27
C MET A 1 -6.82 11.43 -7.04
N GLY A 2 -6.92 10.13 -7.36
CA GLY A 2 -8.18 9.40 -7.28
C GLY A 2 -8.73 9.36 -5.84
N LYS A 3 -10.05 9.13 -5.74
CA LYS A 3 -10.82 9.28 -4.49
C LYS A 3 -10.32 8.36 -3.37
N PHE A 4 -9.72 7.23 -3.74
CA PHE A 4 -9.21 6.23 -2.80
C PHE A 4 -7.87 6.65 -2.15
N LEU A 5 -6.94 7.37 -2.81
CA LEU A 5 -5.75 7.91 -2.11
C LEU A 5 -6.14 8.93 -1.04
N LYS A 6 -7.34 9.52 -1.16
CA LYS A 6 -7.86 10.48 -0.19
C LYS A 6 -8.50 9.82 1.04
N SER A 7 -8.79 8.51 1.02
CA SER A 7 -9.31 7.78 2.19
C SER A 7 -8.21 7.33 3.15
N LEU A 8 -6.97 7.27 2.67
CA LEU A 8 -5.78 7.09 3.50
C LEU A 8 -5.44 8.38 4.25
N GLN A 9 -4.86 8.22 5.44
CA GLN A 9 -4.23 9.31 6.17
C GLN A 9 -3.02 9.84 5.38
N ALA A 10 -2.55 11.05 5.69
CA ALA A 10 -1.54 11.72 4.88
C ALA A 10 -0.22 10.92 4.84
N ASP A 11 0.20 10.47 6.00
CA ASP A 11 1.34 9.61 6.29
C ASP A 11 1.22 8.20 5.68
N GLU A 12 0.02 7.59 5.71
CA GLU A 12 -0.26 6.33 5.00
C GLU A 12 -0.12 6.50 3.48
N ARG A 13 -0.67 7.60 2.95
CA ARG A 13 -0.61 7.92 1.53
C ARG A 13 0.82 8.19 1.08
N ASP A 14 1.58 8.96 1.85
CA ASP A 14 2.96 9.31 1.51
C ASP A 14 3.85 8.05 1.52
N LEU A 15 3.63 7.14 2.49
CA LEU A 15 4.29 5.85 2.53
C LEU A 15 3.92 4.97 1.32
N LEU A 16 2.63 4.89 0.96
CA LEU A 16 2.19 4.16 -0.22
C LEU A 16 2.83 4.72 -1.50
N VAL A 17 2.87 6.05 -1.64
CA VAL A 17 3.51 6.72 -2.79
C VAL A 17 5.00 6.41 -2.83
N GLU A 18 5.72 6.43 -1.71
CA GLU A 18 7.13 6.05 -1.65
C GLU A 18 7.34 4.61 -2.14
N ILE A 19 6.58 3.66 -1.59
CA ILE A 19 6.69 2.23 -1.93
C ILE A 19 6.40 2.02 -3.42
N LEU A 20 5.30 2.56 -3.94
CA LEU A 20 4.93 2.38 -5.35
C LEU A 20 5.92 3.10 -6.28
N THR A 21 6.45 4.28 -5.91
CA THR A 21 7.48 4.96 -6.71
C THR A 21 8.72 4.08 -6.87
N ARG A 22 9.14 3.39 -5.79
CA ARG A 22 10.33 2.54 -5.78
C ARG A 22 10.11 1.17 -6.45
N ARG A 23 8.93 0.58 -6.26
CA ARG A 23 8.66 -0.83 -6.64
C ARG A 23 7.84 -0.98 -7.91
N GLU A 24 6.79 -0.19 -8.06
CA GLU A 24 5.80 -0.32 -9.15
C GLU A 24 5.32 1.07 -9.61
N PRO A 25 6.17 1.87 -10.29
CA PRO A 25 5.82 3.23 -10.68
C PRO A 25 4.68 3.29 -11.70
N GLN A 26 4.45 2.22 -12.46
CA GLN A 26 3.30 2.09 -13.36
C GLN A 26 2.00 1.97 -12.56
N LEU A 27 1.99 1.14 -11.51
CA LEU A 27 0.86 1.03 -10.60
C LEU A 27 0.56 2.37 -9.91
N LEU A 28 1.59 3.18 -9.57
CA LEU A 28 1.43 4.55 -9.05
C LEU A 28 0.79 5.52 -10.06
N PHE A 29 1.03 5.31 -11.35
CA PHE A 29 0.38 6.11 -12.38
C PHE A 29 -1.10 5.72 -12.50
N GLU A 30 -1.39 4.41 -12.59
CA GLU A 30 -2.74 3.87 -12.79
C GLU A 30 -3.70 4.20 -11.65
N ILE A 31 -3.24 4.00 -10.42
CA ILE A 31 -3.95 4.32 -9.18
C ILE A 31 -4.50 5.75 -9.24
N GLY A 32 -3.76 6.72 -9.79
CA GLY A 32 -4.21 8.11 -9.93
C GLY A 32 -5.56 8.31 -10.66
N TYR A 33 -5.98 7.34 -11.47
CA TYR A 33 -7.18 7.36 -12.31
C TYR A 33 -8.35 6.53 -11.75
N TRP A 34 -8.15 5.77 -10.68
CA TRP A 34 -9.21 4.92 -10.14
C TRP A 34 -10.21 5.73 -9.32
N GLU A 35 -11.51 5.55 -9.59
CA GLU A 35 -12.57 6.08 -8.74
C GLU A 35 -12.82 5.15 -7.55
N VAL A 36 -12.93 3.85 -7.84
CA VAL A 36 -13.03 2.75 -6.88
C VAL A 36 -12.18 1.59 -7.42
N PRO A 37 -11.21 1.07 -6.67
CA PRO A 37 -10.39 -0.04 -7.14
C PRO A 37 -11.21 -1.33 -7.25
N SER A 38 -10.97 -2.11 -8.30
CA SER A 38 -11.45 -3.50 -8.37
C SER A 38 -10.74 -4.37 -7.33
N LYS A 39 -11.25 -5.59 -7.12
CA LYS A 39 -10.59 -6.59 -6.28
C LYS A 39 -9.15 -6.84 -6.72
N GLU A 40 -8.93 -7.05 -8.02
CA GLU A 40 -7.61 -7.32 -8.59
C GLU A 40 -6.66 -6.13 -8.42
N GLN A 41 -7.16 -4.92 -8.61
CA GLN A 41 -6.40 -3.69 -8.40
C GLN A 41 -5.96 -3.51 -6.95
N ARG A 42 -6.85 -3.83 -6.01
CA ARG A 42 -6.52 -3.85 -4.57
C ARG A 42 -5.49 -4.92 -4.25
N GLU A 43 -5.66 -6.13 -4.76
CA GLU A 43 -4.73 -7.24 -4.55
C GLU A 43 -3.35 -6.92 -5.13
N ALA A 44 -3.27 -6.23 -6.27
CA ALA A 44 -2.02 -5.75 -6.82
C ALA A 44 -1.29 -4.81 -5.86
N ILE A 45 -1.99 -3.82 -5.30
CA ILE A 45 -1.38 -2.91 -4.30
C ILE A 45 -0.98 -3.67 -3.04
N ALA A 46 -1.88 -4.49 -2.49
CA ALA A 46 -1.63 -5.25 -1.27
C ALA A 46 -0.43 -6.20 -1.42
N SER A 47 -0.26 -6.81 -2.59
CA SER A 47 0.88 -7.65 -2.92
C SER A 47 2.19 -6.87 -2.89
N VAL A 48 2.23 -5.68 -3.52
CA VAL A 48 3.44 -4.83 -3.54
C VAL A 48 3.82 -4.37 -2.14
N VAL A 49 2.83 -3.93 -1.35
CA VAL A 49 3.03 -3.46 0.03
C VAL A 49 3.45 -4.62 0.94
N GLY A 50 2.82 -5.79 0.84
CA GLY A 50 3.19 -6.97 1.61
C GLY A 50 4.57 -7.52 1.27
N LEU A 51 4.95 -7.52 -0.02
CA LEU A 51 6.31 -7.87 -0.44
C LEU A 51 7.35 -6.87 0.07
N GLU A 52 6.99 -5.60 0.19
CA GLU A 52 7.87 -4.62 0.81
C GLU A 52 8.05 -4.90 2.30
N GLN A 53 6.97 -5.17 3.05
CA GLN A 53 7.05 -5.52 4.47
C GLN A 53 8.00 -6.68 4.73
N ALA A 54 7.88 -7.76 3.94
CA ALA A 54 8.69 -8.97 4.09
C ALA A 54 10.20 -8.74 3.86
N ARG A 55 10.59 -7.62 3.23
CA ARG A 55 12.00 -7.26 3.00
C ARG A 55 12.63 -6.47 4.16
N TRP A 56 11.82 -6.05 5.12
CA TRP A 56 12.23 -5.19 6.23
C TRP A 56 12.03 -5.87 7.58
N LEU A 57 12.30 -7.17 7.61
CA LEU A 57 12.46 -7.94 8.84
C LEU A 57 13.92 -7.82 9.31
N ASP A 58 14.13 -7.83 10.62
CA ASP A 58 15.48 -7.88 11.19
C ASP A 58 16.04 -9.32 11.22
N ASP A 59 17.20 -9.48 11.86
CA ASP A 59 17.91 -10.76 11.94
C ASP A 59 17.12 -11.84 12.70
N ASP A 60 16.16 -11.43 13.54
CA ASP A 60 15.27 -12.30 14.32
C ASP A 60 13.90 -12.51 13.63
N TRP A 61 13.76 -12.06 12.37
CA TRP A 61 12.52 -12.07 11.60
C TRP A 61 11.40 -11.20 12.19
N GLU A 62 11.75 -10.26 13.07
CA GLU A 62 10.79 -9.30 13.61
C GLU A 62 10.64 -8.12 12.66
N PRO A 63 9.43 -7.56 12.52
CA PRO A 63 9.22 -6.36 11.73
C PRO A 63 9.98 -5.19 12.36
N THR A 64 10.87 -4.57 11.58
CA THR A 64 11.43 -3.27 11.92
C THR A 64 10.32 -2.21 12.06
N GLU A 65 10.64 -1.05 12.65
CA GLU A 65 9.71 0.09 12.73
C GLU A 65 9.10 0.45 11.36
N TYR A 66 9.91 0.37 10.30
CA TYR A 66 9.43 0.58 8.94
C TYR A 66 8.46 -0.53 8.49
N ALA A 67 8.75 -1.80 8.76
CA ALA A 67 7.84 -2.90 8.46
C ALA A 67 6.53 -2.83 9.27
N SER A 68 6.56 -2.34 10.51
CA SER A 68 5.34 -2.07 11.29
C SER A 68 4.46 -1.01 10.63
N ARG A 69 5.05 0.10 10.16
CA ARG A 69 4.31 1.14 9.44
C ARG A 69 3.71 0.62 8.12
N ILE A 70 4.43 -0.27 7.43
CA ILE A 70 3.91 -0.94 6.24
C ILE A 70 2.73 -1.86 6.59
N ASN A 71 2.81 -2.57 7.71
CA ASN A 71 1.73 -3.42 8.19
C ASN A 71 0.45 -2.63 8.44
N ASP A 72 0.56 -1.49 9.11
CA ASP A 72 -0.57 -0.60 9.39
C ASP A 72 -1.19 -0.06 8.08
N LEU A 73 -0.33 0.31 7.11
CA LEU A 73 -0.78 0.68 5.77
C LEU A 73 -1.54 -0.46 5.09
N LEU A 74 -1.03 -1.70 5.16
CA LEU A 74 -1.67 -2.87 4.56
C LEU A 74 -3.05 -3.13 5.19
N ILE A 75 -3.19 -3.01 6.51
CA ILE A 75 -4.48 -3.12 7.20
C ILE A 75 -5.43 -2.02 6.71
N SER A 76 -4.99 -0.76 6.69
CA SER A 76 -5.79 0.35 6.17
C SER A 76 -6.25 0.12 4.72
N ILE A 77 -5.40 -0.44 3.87
CA ILE A 77 -5.73 -0.83 2.49
C ILE A 77 -6.84 -1.88 2.47
N LEU A 78 -6.73 -2.93 3.29
CA LEU A 78 -7.68 -4.04 3.30
C LEU A 78 -9.04 -3.66 3.92
N GLU A 79 -9.03 -2.81 4.95
CA GLU A 79 -10.24 -2.36 5.65
C GLU A 79 -11.00 -1.26 4.89
N LYS A 80 -10.28 -0.23 4.41
CA LYS A 80 -10.90 0.93 3.77
C LYS A 80 -11.27 0.68 2.32
N TRP A 81 -10.70 -0.36 1.69
CA TRP A 81 -11.02 -0.73 0.31
C TRP A 81 -11.79 -2.06 0.31
N PRO A 82 -13.08 -2.07 0.69
CA PRO A 82 -13.90 -3.28 0.73
C PRO A 82 -14.05 -3.91 -0.65
N LEU A 83 -14.12 -5.23 -0.68
CA LEU A 83 -14.45 -6.00 -1.89
C LEU A 83 -15.88 -5.64 -2.30
N LEU A 84 -16.02 -4.92 -3.42
CA LEU A 84 -17.30 -4.82 -4.13
C LEU A 84 -17.43 -5.99 -5.09
#